data_AF-A0A0M0BTQ9-F1
#
_entry.id   AF-A0A0M0BTQ9-F1
#
_cell.length_a   1.000
_cell.length_b   1.000
_cell.length_c   1.000
_cell.angle_alpha   90.00
_cell.angle_beta   90.00
_cell.angle_gamma   90.00
#
_symmetry.space_group_name_H-M   'P 1'
#
loop_
_entity.id
_entity.type
_entity.pdbx_description
1 polymer ?
#
loop_
_entity_poly.entity_id
_entity_poly.type
_entity_poly.pdbx_seq_one_letter_code
_entity_poly.pdbx_strand_id
1 'polypeptide(L)'
;MARELATVDPQERFLEFFKKEKYRQKILQMAITGGESITVEFEELFGFDQRLAEKLMEKPDDFLQHAGNAAYAQLGIEDAEYAAKIDKLTVRIVNLLGKEQLRKLGSKQMGKLVMV
;
A
#
# COMPACT_ATOMS: atom_id res chain seq x y z
N MET A 1 -12.36 15.54 28.12
CA MET A 1 -11.45 16.11 27.09
C MET A 1 -10.83 14.96 26.32
N ALA A 2 -11.54 14.43 25.33
CA ALA A 2 -10.99 13.43 24.42
C ALA A 2 -10.22 14.20 23.35
N ARG A 3 -8.89 14.01 23.33
CA ARG A 3 -8.03 14.53 22.27
C ARG A 3 -8.47 13.84 20.99
N GLU A 4 -9.18 14.54 20.12
CA GLU A 4 -9.30 14.17 18.70
C GLU A 4 -7.88 14.14 18.15
N LEU A 5 -7.28 12.95 18.15
CA LEU A 5 -6.06 12.70 17.40
C LEU A 5 -6.45 12.93 15.94
N ALA A 6 -5.95 14.00 15.34
CA ALA A 6 -6.10 14.31 13.92
C ALA A 6 -6.00 13.00 13.14
N THR A 7 -7.11 12.59 12.52
CA THR A 7 -7.16 11.41 11.67
C THR A 7 -6.32 11.73 10.44
N VAL A 8 -5.03 11.42 10.50
CA VAL A 8 -4.13 11.61 9.36
C VAL A 8 -4.70 10.80 8.19
N ASP A 9 -4.84 11.43 7.03
CA ASP A 9 -5.37 10.79 5.84
C ASP A 9 -4.47 9.60 5.44
N PRO A 10 -4.99 8.36 5.37
CA PRO A 10 -4.22 7.20 4.95
C PRO A 10 -3.52 7.40 3.61
N GLN A 11 -4.16 8.10 2.66
CA GLN A 11 -3.60 8.35 1.34
C GLN A 11 -2.38 9.27 1.40
N GLU A 12 -2.45 10.33 2.21
CA GLU A 12 -1.30 11.23 2.43
C GLU A 12 -0.11 10.47 3.02
N ARG A 13 -0.36 9.57 3.98
CA ARG A 13 0.70 8.73 4.57
C ARG A 13 1.32 7.78 3.56
N PHE A 14 0.51 7.12 2.74
CA PHE A 14 1.05 6.30 1.65
C PHE A 14 1.85 7.14 0.66
N LEU A 15 1.43 8.37 0.35
CA LEU A 15 2.18 9.27 -0.53
C LEU A 15 3.54 9.63 0.09
N GLU A 16 3.58 9.97 1.37
CA GLU A 16 4.85 10.16 2.11
C GLU A 16 5.75 8.93 2.05
N PHE A 17 5.17 7.73 2.15
CA PHE A 17 5.91 6.47 2.02
C PHE A 17 6.50 6.28 0.62
N PHE A 18 5.72 6.54 -0.44
CA PHE A 18 6.17 6.37 -1.83
C PHE A 18 7.18 7.43 -2.30
N LYS A 19 7.26 8.58 -1.62
CA LYS A 19 8.32 9.59 -1.84
C LYS A 19 9.72 9.11 -1.47
N LYS A 20 9.86 8.03 -0.70
CA LYS A 20 11.17 7.44 -0.40
C LYS A 20 11.85 6.98 -1.68
N GLU A 21 13.15 7.26 -1.81
CA GLU A 21 13.92 7.00 -3.03
C GLU A 21 13.76 5.58 -3.58
N LYS A 22 13.80 4.58 -2.70
CA LYS A 22 13.58 3.18 -3.05
C LYS A 22 12.28 2.93 -3.81
N TYR A 23 11.19 3.58 -3.39
CA TYR A 23 9.88 3.39 -3.98
C TYR A 23 9.67 4.24 -5.22
N ARG A 24 10.24 5.44 -5.28
CA ARG A 24 10.28 6.24 -6.52
C ARG A 24 10.96 5.48 -7.65
N GLN A 25 12.14 4.92 -7.38
CA GLN A 25 12.86 4.10 -8.36
C GLN A 25 12.06 2.87 -8.77
N LYS A 26 11.40 2.18 -7.84
CA LYS A 26 10.52 1.05 -8.17
C LYS A 26 9.36 1.45 -9.09
N ILE A 27 8.72 2.58 -8.82
CA ILE A 27 7.61 3.11 -9.63
C ILE A 27 8.12 3.48 -11.03
N LEU A 28 9.26 4.16 -11.14
CA LEU A 28 9.85 4.51 -12.42
C LEU A 28 10.22 3.26 -13.24
N GLN A 29 10.85 2.26 -12.63
CA GLN A 29 11.19 0.99 -13.29
C GLN A 29 9.93 0.22 -13.75
N MET A 30 8.86 0.29 -12.96
CA MET A 30 7.57 -0.27 -13.33
C MET A 30 7.00 0.42 -14.57
N ALA A 31 7.08 1.76 -14.65
CA ALA A 31 6.64 2.51 -15.83
C ALA A 31 7.44 2.16 -17.10
N ILE A 32 8.77 2.06 -16.97
CA ILE A 32 9.66 1.67 -18.10
C ILE A 32 9.32 0.28 -18.64
N THR A 33 8.97 -0.66 -17.76
CA THR A 33 8.62 -2.03 -18.15
C THR A 33 7.15 -2.17 -18.57
N GLY A 34 6.36 -1.10 -18.53
CA GLY A 34 4.95 -1.12 -18.89
C GLY A 34 4.07 -1.87 -17.88
N GLY A 35 4.49 -1.96 -16.62
CA GLY A 35 3.73 -2.63 -15.56
C GLY A 35 2.61 -1.76 -14.97
N GLU A 36 1.70 -2.38 -14.24
CA GLU A 36 0.60 -1.68 -13.54
C GLU A 36 0.53 -2.06 -12.06
N SER A 37 1.60 -2.65 -11.53
CA SER A 37 1.67 -3.01 -10.12
C SER A 37 3.06 -2.89 -9.53
N ILE A 38 3.12 -2.52 -8.25
CA ILE A 38 4.35 -2.47 -7.47
C ILE A 38 4.23 -3.31 -6.21
N THR A 39 5.37 -3.81 -5.75
CA THR A 39 5.46 -4.63 -4.54
C THR A 39 6.06 -3.83 -3.38
N VAL A 40 5.37 -3.85 -2.25
CA VAL A 40 5.76 -3.21 -0.99
C VAL A 40 5.99 -4.27 0.08
N GLU A 41 7.14 -4.19 0.74
CA GLU A 41 7.47 -5.05 1.88
C GLU A 41 6.67 -4.59 3.10
N PHE A 42 5.95 -5.50 3.75
CA PHE A 42 5.13 -5.15 4.91
C PHE A 42 5.98 -4.61 6.07
N GLU A 43 7.17 -5.15 6.29
CA GLU A 43 8.09 -4.67 7.33
C GLU A 43 8.49 -3.20 7.13
N GLU A 44 8.63 -2.75 5.89
CA GLU A 44 8.97 -1.36 5.60
C GLU A 44 7.79 -0.42 5.83
N LEU A 45 6.58 -0.86 5.49
CA LEU A 45 5.36 -0.12 5.79
C LEU A 45 5.15 -0.03 7.30
N PHE A 46 5.32 -1.15 8.00
CA PHE A 46 5.20 -1.24 9.45
C PHE A 46 6.23 -0.36 10.18
N GLY A 47 7.49 -0.39 9.73
CA GLY A 47 8.55 0.46 10.26
C GLY A 47 8.39 1.95 9.92
N PHE A 48 7.59 2.29 8.91
CA PHE A 48 7.26 3.68 8.58
C PHE A 48 6.11 4.22 9.42
N ASP A 49 4.97 3.54 9.40
CA ASP A 49 3.79 3.89 10.19
C ASP A 49 3.06 2.59 10.59
N GLN A 50 3.28 2.21 11.84
CA GLN A 50 2.68 1.00 12.42
C GLN A 50 1.14 1.03 12.36
N ARG A 51 0.51 2.19 12.61
CA ARG A 51 -0.95 2.30 12.60
C ARG A 51 -1.51 2.11 11.20
N LEU A 52 -0.83 2.66 10.20
CA LEU A 52 -1.18 2.48 8.79
C LEU A 52 -1.11 1.00 8.39
N ALA A 53 -0.04 0.31 8.79
CA ALA A 53 0.15 -1.11 8.51
C ALA A 53 -0.90 -1.99 9.20
N GLU A 54 -1.19 -1.74 10.48
CA GLU A 54 -2.23 -2.45 11.23
C GLU A 54 -3.61 -2.23 10.62
N LYS A 55 -3.96 -0.99 10.24
CA LYS A 55 -5.23 -0.70 9.59
C LYS A 55 -5.37 -1.35 8.23
N LEU A 56 -4.29 -1.43 7.45
CA LEU A 56 -4.27 -2.17 6.20
C LEU A 56 -4.54 -3.67 6.40
N MET A 57 -4.07 -4.25 7.50
CA MET A 57 -4.39 -5.65 7.83
C MET A 57 -5.85 -5.84 8.22
N GLU A 58 -6.46 -4.86 8.90
CA GLU A 58 -7.87 -4.91 9.32
C GLU A 58 -8.86 -4.60 8.20
N LYS A 59 -8.52 -3.68 7.30
CA LYS A 59 -9.39 -3.16 6.23
C LYS A 59 -8.61 -3.05 4.90
N PRO A 60 -8.17 -4.18 4.33
CA PRO A 60 -7.37 -4.18 3.11
C PRO A 60 -8.09 -3.52 1.93
N ASP A 61 -9.40 -3.71 1.79
CA ASP A 61 -10.16 -3.18 0.65
C ASP A 61 -10.05 -1.64 0.56
N ASP A 62 -10.22 -0.97 1.71
CA ASP A 62 -10.11 0.49 1.81
C ASP A 62 -8.63 0.94 1.69
N PHE A 63 -7.73 0.32 2.46
CA PHE A 63 -6.35 0.80 2.59
C PHE A 63 -5.48 0.50 1.36
N LEU A 64 -5.74 -0.60 0.64
CA LEU A 64 -5.05 -0.88 -0.63
C LEU A 64 -5.50 0.09 -1.73
N GLN A 65 -6.76 0.56 -1.69
CA GLN A 65 -7.21 1.61 -2.60
C GLN A 65 -6.46 2.92 -2.34
N HIS A 66 -6.33 3.34 -1.09
CA HIS A 66 -5.53 4.52 -0.73
C HIS A 66 -4.06 4.36 -1.13
N ALA A 67 -3.46 3.18 -0.94
CA ALA A 67 -2.10 2.89 -1.37
C ALA A 67 -1.96 2.98 -2.90
N GLY A 68 -2.91 2.43 -3.66
CA GLY A 68 -2.95 2.51 -5.12
C GLY A 68 -3.03 3.96 -5.63
N ASN A 69 -3.94 4.75 -5.07
CA ASN A 69 -4.10 6.17 -5.40
C ASN A 69 -2.82 6.96 -5.09
N ALA A 70 -2.20 6.72 -3.93
CA ALA A 70 -0.97 7.39 -3.55
C ALA A 70 0.21 7.02 -4.45
N ALA A 71 0.35 5.74 -4.81
CA ALA A 71 1.37 5.28 -5.74
C ALA A 71 1.14 5.88 -7.15
N TYR A 72 -0.12 5.93 -7.61
CA TYR A 72 -0.49 6.54 -8.89
C TYR A 72 -0.20 8.04 -8.90
N ALA A 73 -0.48 8.75 -7.81
CA ALA A 73 -0.12 10.16 -7.66
C ALA A 73 1.40 10.36 -7.70
N GLN A 74 2.18 9.47 -7.07
CA GLN A 74 3.63 9.51 -7.17
C GLN A 74 4.12 9.23 -8.60
N LEU A 75 3.52 8.25 -9.30
CA LEU A 75 3.81 7.99 -10.71
C LEU A 75 3.58 9.22 -11.57
N GLY A 76 2.49 9.97 -11.36
CA GLY A 76 2.23 11.21 -12.10
C GLY A 76 3.31 12.29 -11.93
N ILE A 77 4.07 12.25 -10.83
CA ILE A 77 5.21 13.15 -10.60
C ILE A 77 6.45 12.65 -11.36
N GLU A 78 6.69 11.34 -11.38
CA GLU A 78 7.88 10.74 -12.01
C GLU A 78 7.74 10.60 -13.53
N ASP A 79 6.57 10.18 -14.01
CA ASP A 79 6.24 9.94 -15.42
C ASP A 79 4.74 10.18 -15.67
N ALA A 80 4.40 11.44 -15.95
CA ALA A 80 3.03 11.86 -16.25
C ALA A 80 2.49 11.24 -17.55
N GLU A 81 3.36 10.93 -18.52
CA GLU A 81 2.94 10.35 -19.80
C GLU A 81 2.50 8.90 -19.60
N TYR A 82 3.24 8.14 -18.81
CA TYR A 82 2.88 6.77 -18.47
C TYR A 82 1.67 6.71 -17.53
N ALA A 83 1.57 7.61 -16.55
CA ALA A 83 0.40 7.70 -15.68
C ALA A 83 -0.90 7.85 -16.49
N ALA A 84 -0.90 8.69 -17.53
CA ALA A 84 -2.07 8.89 -18.39
C ALA A 84 -2.45 7.67 -19.25
N LYS A 85 -1.57 6.68 -19.39
CA LYS A 85 -1.82 5.44 -20.18
C LYS A 85 -2.49 4.35 -19.36
N ILE A 86 -2.42 4.40 -18.04
CA ILE A 86 -2.93 3.35 -17.14
C ILE A 86 -4.10 3.88 -16.31
N ASP A 87 -5.11 3.05 -16.06
CA ASP A 87 -6.29 3.47 -15.30
C ASP A 87 -6.02 3.55 -13.79
N LYS A 88 -5.16 2.64 -13.28
CA LYS A 88 -4.83 2.54 -11.87
C LYS A 88 -3.49 1.85 -11.65
N LEU A 89 -2.84 2.16 -10.53
CA LEU A 89 -1.65 1.46 -10.07
C LEU A 89 -2.00 0.54 -8.89
N THR A 90 -1.73 -0.76 -9.02
CA THR A 90 -2.04 -1.75 -7.98
C THR A 90 -0.85 -1.94 -7.04
N VAL A 91 -1.05 -1.72 -5.74
CA VAL A 91 -0.02 -2.00 -4.72
C VAL A 91 -0.22 -3.40 -4.15
N ARG A 92 0.83 -4.22 -4.19
CA ARG A 92 0.86 -5.58 -3.65
C ARG A 92 1.73 -5.62 -2.41
N ILE A 93 1.13 -5.96 -1.28
CA ILE A 93 1.85 -6.15 -0.02
C ILE A 93 2.39 -7.58 0.04
N VAL A 94 3.68 -7.72 0.34
CA VAL A 94 4.35 -9.02 0.48
C VAL A 94 5.01 -9.15 1.84
N ASN A 95 5.37 -10.39 2.21
CA ASN A 95 6.12 -10.71 3.42
C ASN A 95 5.46 -10.15 4.70
N LEU A 96 4.19 -10.50 4.93
CA LEU A 96 3.49 -10.14 6.17
C LEU A 96 4.20 -10.76 7.40
N LEU A 97 4.10 -10.12 8.57
CA LEU A 97 4.76 -10.58 9.81
C LEU A 97 4.24 -11.94 10.35
N GLY A 98 3.18 -12.51 9.78
CA GLY A 98 2.59 -13.76 10.23
C GLY A 98 1.97 -14.57 9.08
N LYS A 99 1.91 -15.89 9.27
CA LYS A 99 1.26 -16.84 8.36
C LYS A 99 0.17 -17.60 9.09
N GLU A 100 -0.97 -17.75 8.44
CA GLU A 100 -2.09 -18.56 8.90
C GLU A 100 -2.12 -19.89 8.13
N GLN A 101 -2.52 -20.98 8.79
CA GLN A 101 -2.69 -22.23 8.06
C GLN A 101 -4.01 -22.19 7.28
N LEU A 102 -4.00 -22.56 5.99
CA LEU A 102 -5.21 -22.60 5.15
C LEU A 102 -6.38 -23.36 5.83
N ARG A 103 -6.06 -24.48 6.47
CA ARG A 103 -7.02 -25.33 7.20
C ARG A 103 -7.65 -24.68 8.44
N LYS A 104 -7.07 -23.58 8.93
CA LYS A 104 -7.55 -22.83 10.11
C LYS A 104 -8.27 -21.54 9.75
N LEU A 105 -8.36 -21.19 8.46
CA LEU A 105 -9.10 -20.01 8.02
C LEU A 105 -10.58 -20.19 8.27
N GLY A 106 -11.21 -19.14 8.81
CA GLY A 106 -12.65 -19.10 9.04
C GLY A 106 -13.14 -17.66 9.15
N SER A 107 -14.32 -17.48 9.76
CA SER A 107 -14.97 -16.17 9.87
C SER A 107 -14.14 -15.11 10.60
N LYS A 108 -13.19 -15.50 11.45
CA LYS A 108 -12.29 -14.57 12.17
C LYS A 108 -11.35 -13.78 11.25
N GLN A 109 -11.04 -14.34 10.09
CA GLN A 109 -10.14 -13.77 9.08
C GLN A 109 -10.91 -13.09 7.93
N MET A 110 -12.25 -13.15 7.92
CA MET A 110 -13.04 -12.46 6.90
C MET A 110 -12.76 -10.96 6.88
N GLY A 111 -12.59 -10.42 5.68
CA GLY A 111 -12.34 -9.00 5.46
C GLY A 111 -10.97 -8.52 5.95
N LYS A 112 -10.07 -9.42 6.35
CA LYS A 112 -8.71 -9.08 6.79
C LYS A 112 -7.69 -9.54 5.77
N LEU A 113 -6.55 -8.85 5.74
CA LEU A 113 -5.42 -9.31 4.96
C LEU A 113 -4.71 -10.44 5.72
N VAL A 114 -4.57 -11.59 5.07
CA VAL A 114 -3.89 -12.75 5.65
C VAL A 114 -2.92 -13.34 4.63
N MET A 115 -1.81 -13.87 5.13
CA MET A 115 -0.88 -14.69 4.36
C MET A 115 -1.04 -16.15 4.78
N VAL A 116 -1.01 -17.05 3.81
CA VAL A 116 -1.25 -18.49 3.98
C VAL A 116 -0.02 -19.29 3.58
#